data_AF-A0A7F8QES8-F1
#
_entry.id   AF-A0A7F8QES8-F1
#
_cell.length_a   1.000
_cell.length_b   1.000
_cell.length_c   1.000
_cell.angle_alpha   90.00
_cell.angle_beta   90.00
_cell.angle_gamma   90.00
#
_symmetry.space_group_name_H-M   'P 1'
#
loop_
_entity.id
_entity.type
_entity.pdbx_description
1 polymer ?
#
loop_
_entity_poly.entity_id
_entity_poly.type
_entity_poly.pdbx_seq_one_letter_code
_entity_poly.pdbx_strand_id
1 'polypeptide(L)'
;MAAGLRKRGRAGTASRAAGLCGQWLRRAWQERRLLLLEPRYTLLVAACLCLAEVGITFWVIHRVAYTEIDWKAYMAQVEGVINGTYDYTQLQGDTGPLVYPAGFVYIFMGLYYATGRGTDIRMAQHIFAVLYLATLLLVFLIYHQTCKVPPFVFFFMCCASYRVHSIFVLRLFNDPVAMALLFLSINLLLARRWGWGCCCFSLAVSVKMNVLLFAPGLLFLLLMQFGFRGALPKLGICAVLQVPPLPSPS
;
A
#
# COMPACT_ATOMS: atom_id res chain seq x y z
N MET A 1 -61.84 61.90 -1.48
CA MET A 1 -60.45 61.42 -1.32
C MET A 1 -60.53 60.02 -0.72
N ALA A 2 -60.52 58.95 -1.51
CA ALA A 2 -59.44 58.33 -2.27
C ALA A 2 -59.09 56.98 -1.62
N ALA A 3 -59.29 55.93 -2.41
CA ALA A 3 -59.33 54.51 -2.11
C ALA A 3 -58.16 53.93 -1.27
N GLY A 4 -58.50 53.01 -0.37
CA GLY A 4 -57.55 52.09 0.26
C GLY A 4 -57.10 51.00 -0.71
N LEU A 5 -55.85 51.08 -1.17
CA LEU A 5 -55.19 50.02 -1.92
C LEU A 5 -54.44 49.08 -0.96
N ARG A 6 -55.04 47.92 -0.72
CA ARG A 6 -54.49 46.82 0.08
C ARG A 6 -53.32 46.17 -0.69
N LYS A 7 -52.08 46.56 -0.37
CA LYS A 7 -50.86 45.99 -0.97
C LYS A 7 -50.55 44.62 -0.35
N ARG A 8 -51.24 43.58 -0.83
CA ARG A 8 -50.96 42.17 -0.50
C ARG A 8 -50.03 41.63 -1.59
N GLY A 9 -48.85 41.14 -1.22
CA GLY A 9 -48.03 40.30 -2.08
C GLY A 9 -46.62 40.83 -2.36
N ARG A 10 -45.64 40.21 -1.70
CA ARG A 10 -44.27 39.91 -2.21
C ARG A 10 -43.35 39.30 -1.15
N ALA A 11 -43.68 39.39 0.13
CA ALA A 11 -42.85 38.83 1.21
C ALA A 11 -42.87 37.29 1.31
N GLY A 12 -43.86 36.62 0.71
CA GLY A 12 -44.03 35.16 0.81
C GLY A 12 -43.21 34.33 -0.19
N THR A 13 -42.77 34.90 -1.31
CA THR A 13 -42.04 34.17 -2.35
C THR A 13 -40.54 34.11 -2.07
N ALA A 14 -39.94 35.19 -1.58
CA ALA A 14 -38.51 35.23 -1.22
C ALA A 14 -38.18 34.32 -0.02
N SER A 15 -39.04 34.30 1.00
CA SER A 15 -38.88 33.42 2.18
C SER A 15 -39.07 31.94 1.83
N ARG A 16 -40.00 31.60 0.91
CA ARG A 16 -40.16 30.24 0.37
C ARG A 16 -38.97 29.79 -0.46
N ALA A 17 -38.41 30.65 -1.31
CA ALA A 17 -37.23 30.34 -2.12
C ALA A 17 -35.97 30.11 -1.26
N ALA A 18 -35.76 30.92 -0.21
CA ALA A 18 -34.67 30.73 0.75
C ALA A 18 -34.83 29.41 1.55
N GLY A 19 -36.07 29.07 1.93
CA GLY A 19 -36.39 27.79 2.58
C GLY A 19 -36.13 26.58 1.69
N LEU A 20 -36.51 26.66 0.41
CA LEU A 20 -36.24 25.61 -0.60
C LEU A 20 -34.75 25.45 -0.88
N CYS A 21 -34.01 26.55 -1.01
CA CYS A 21 -32.56 26.51 -1.22
C CYS A 21 -31.84 25.93 0.00
N GLY A 22 -32.24 26.30 1.22
CA GLY A 22 -31.70 25.72 2.46
C GLY A 22 -32.09 24.25 2.68
N GLN A 23 -33.21 23.78 2.12
CA GLN A 23 -33.59 22.36 2.09
C GLN A 23 -32.84 21.58 1.00
N TRP A 24 -32.60 22.20 -0.16
CA TRP A 24 -31.78 21.63 -1.24
C TRP A 24 -30.32 21.51 -0.82
N LEU A 25 -29.75 22.54 -0.21
CA LEU A 25 -28.41 22.50 0.38
C LEU A 25 -28.31 21.44 1.47
N ARG A 26 -29.31 21.34 2.37
CA ARG A 26 -29.32 20.28 3.39
C ARG A 26 -29.47 18.88 2.81
N ARG A 27 -30.27 18.69 1.76
CA ARG A 27 -30.36 17.42 1.03
C ARG A 27 -29.08 17.08 0.31
N ALA A 28 -28.48 18.02 -0.43
CA ALA A 28 -27.19 17.82 -1.09
C ALA A 28 -26.06 17.53 -0.07
N TRP A 29 -26.12 18.16 1.11
CA TRP A 29 -25.17 17.93 2.19
C TRP A 29 -25.41 16.57 2.87
N GLN A 30 -26.67 16.16 3.06
CA GLN A 30 -27.02 14.84 3.58
C GLN A 30 -26.71 13.72 2.58
N GLU A 31 -26.94 13.92 1.29
CA GLU A 31 -26.59 12.96 0.23
C GLU A 31 -25.08 12.82 0.07
N ARG A 32 -24.30 13.92 0.16
CA ARG A 32 -22.83 13.83 0.24
C ARG A 32 -22.37 13.09 1.49
N ARG A 33 -23.05 13.29 2.62
CA ARG A 33 -22.75 12.58 3.88
C ARG A 33 -23.11 11.10 3.79
N LEU A 34 -24.23 10.74 3.14
CA LEU A 34 -24.62 9.36 2.84
C LEU A 34 -23.68 8.67 1.84
N LEU A 35 -23.26 9.35 0.78
CA LEU A 35 -22.23 8.87 -0.17
C LEU A 35 -20.88 8.61 0.52
N LEU A 36 -20.57 9.39 1.56
CA LEU A 36 -19.38 9.23 2.42
C LEU A 36 -19.58 8.25 3.58
N LEU A 37 -20.75 7.63 3.74
CA LEU A 37 -21.06 6.71 4.86
C LEU A 37 -21.58 5.34 4.40
N GLU A 38 -22.10 5.23 3.17
CA GLU A 38 -22.61 3.98 2.64
C GLU A 38 -21.49 3.07 2.07
N PRO A 39 -21.35 1.83 2.58
CA PRO A 39 -20.36 0.84 2.13
C PRO A 39 -20.43 0.49 0.63
N ARG A 40 -21.59 0.72 -0.01
CA ARG A 40 -21.85 0.42 -1.42
C ARG A 40 -21.17 1.40 -2.38
N TYR A 41 -21.03 2.67 -2.00
CA TYR A 41 -20.35 3.67 -2.82
C TYR A 41 -18.84 3.72 -2.54
N THR A 42 -18.37 3.06 -1.48
CA THR A 42 -16.95 3.01 -1.12
C THR A 42 -16.10 2.33 -2.20
N LEU A 43 -16.61 1.28 -2.84
CA LEU A 43 -15.93 0.62 -3.95
C LEU A 43 -15.84 1.51 -5.19
N LEU A 44 -16.89 2.28 -5.47
CA LEU A 44 -16.95 3.18 -6.62
C LEU A 44 -16.03 4.40 -6.41
N VAL A 45 -16.01 4.95 -5.19
CA VAL A 45 -15.08 6.00 -4.78
C VAL A 45 -13.64 5.49 -4.78
N ALA A 46 -13.37 4.29 -4.25
CA ALA A 46 -12.06 3.67 -4.28
C ALA A 46 -11.58 3.39 -5.71
N ALA A 47 -12.46 2.92 -6.60
CA ALA A 47 -12.14 2.72 -8.01
C ALA A 47 -11.82 4.05 -8.73
N CYS A 48 -12.61 5.10 -8.48
CA CYS A 48 -12.35 6.43 -9.02
C CYS A 48 -11.02 7.01 -8.51
N LEU A 49 -10.73 6.85 -7.20
CA LEU A 49 -9.46 7.25 -6.60
C LEU A 49 -8.28 6.43 -7.17
N CYS A 50 -8.44 5.12 -7.36
CA CYS A 50 -7.43 4.30 -8.02
C CYS A 50 -7.15 4.78 -9.45
N LEU A 51 -8.17 5.10 -10.24
CA LEU A 51 -7.99 5.62 -11.60
C LEU A 51 -7.27 6.98 -11.59
N ALA A 52 -7.63 7.87 -10.67
CA ALA A 52 -6.94 9.14 -10.49
C ALA A 52 -5.47 8.93 -10.10
N GLU A 53 -5.19 7.99 -9.19
CA GLU A 53 -3.84 7.64 -8.75
C GLU A 53 -3.00 7.00 -9.87
N VAL A 54 -3.59 6.20 -10.76
CA VAL A 54 -2.90 5.71 -11.97
C VAL A 54 -2.43 6.89 -12.82
N GLY A 55 -3.31 7.87 -13.06
CA GLY A 55 -2.98 9.08 -13.82
C GLY A 55 -1.86 9.90 -13.18
N ILE A 56 -1.94 10.10 -11.86
CA ILE A 56 -0.91 10.82 -11.10
C ILE A 56 0.43 10.08 -11.16
N THR A 57 0.42 8.77 -10.96
CA THR A 57 1.64 7.95 -11.00
C THR A 57 2.31 8.02 -12.36
N PHE A 58 1.53 7.91 -13.45
CA PHE A 58 2.05 8.05 -14.80
C PHE A 58 2.61 9.46 -15.08
N TRP A 59 1.92 10.50 -14.60
CA TRP A 59 2.37 11.88 -14.72
C TRP A 59 3.69 12.12 -13.98
N VAL A 60 3.82 11.61 -12.75
CA VAL A 60 5.05 11.71 -11.94
C VAL A 60 6.24 11.07 -12.66
N ILE A 61 6.07 9.87 -13.24
CA ILE A 61 7.13 9.17 -13.99
C ILE A 61 7.64 10.03 -15.17
N HIS A 62 6.76 10.77 -15.83
CA HIS A 62 7.13 11.58 -16.99
C HIS A 62 7.65 12.98 -16.64
N ARG A 63 7.21 13.56 -15.52
CA ARG A 63 7.52 14.95 -15.15
C ARG A 63 8.63 15.11 -14.14
N VAL A 64 8.87 14.12 -13.28
CA VAL A 64 9.84 14.23 -12.19
C VAL A 64 11.09 13.44 -12.55
N ALA A 65 12.24 14.11 -12.49
CA ALA A 65 13.53 13.46 -12.72
C ALA A 65 13.76 12.35 -11.69
N TYR A 66 14.20 11.20 -12.19
CA TYR A 66 14.57 10.06 -11.37
C TYR A 66 15.74 10.41 -10.45
N THR A 67 15.67 10.00 -9.19
CA THR A 67 16.74 10.20 -8.20
C THR A 67 17.36 8.84 -7.85
N GLU A 68 18.52 8.60 -8.41
CA GLU A 68 19.24 7.33 -8.35
C GLU A 68 20.05 7.20 -7.05
N ILE A 69 19.38 6.88 -5.94
CA ILE A 69 20.04 6.76 -4.64
C ILE A 69 20.39 5.29 -4.37
N ASP A 70 19.39 4.41 -4.30
CA ASP A 70 19.61 3.03 -3.82
C ASP A 70 19.56 1.95 -4.91
N TRP A 71 18.95 2.24 -6.07
CA TRP A 71 18.82 1.24 -7.15
C TRP A 71 20.18 0.71 -7.63
N LYS A 72 21.15 1.61 -7.87
CA LYS A 72 22.52 1.21 -8.27
C LYS A 72 23.18 0.32 -7.23
N ALA A 73 23.08 0.70 -5.96
CA ALA A 73 23.64 -0.10 -4.87
C ALA A 73 22.98 -1.49 -4.79
N TYR A 74 21.65 -1.57 -4.99
CA TYR A 74 20.93 -2.84 -5.03
C TYR A 74 21.36 -3.71 -6.21
N MET A 75 21.50 -3.13 -7.41
CA MET A 75 21.94 -3.88 -8.58
C MET A 75 23.38 -4.38 -8.41
N ALA A 76 24.29 -3.58 -7.85
CA ALA A 76 25.66 -3.98 -7.57
C ALA A 76 25.75 -5.10 -6.52
N GLN A 77 24.97 -5.00 -5.44
CA GLN A 77 24.89 -6.04 -4.41
C GLN A 77 24.38 -7.37 -4.99
N VAL A 78 23.35 -7.31 -5.84
CA VAL A 78 22.79 -8.50 -6.51
C VAL A 78 23.77 -9.08 -7.53
N GLU A 79 24.48 -8.24 -8.29
CA GLU A 79 25.51 -8.68 -9.23
C GLU A 79 26.65 -9.43 -8.52
N GLY A 80 27.04 -8.99 -7.32
CA GLY A 80 27.99 -9.73 -6.47
C GLY A 80 27.53 -11.16 -6.15
N VAL A 81 26.23 -11.34 -5.85
CA VAL A 81 25.65 -12.67 -5.61
C VAL A 81 25.60 -13.51 -6.88
N ILE A 82 25.22 -12.90 -8.02
CA ILE A 82 25.19 -13.57 -9.33
C ILE A 82 26.59 -14.05 -9.74
N ASN A 83 27.63 -13.30 -9.37
CA ASN A 83 29.03 -13.66 -9.60
C ASN A 83 29.56 -14.74 -8.65
N GLY A 84 28.74 -15.25 -7.73
CA GLY A 84 29.08 -16.36 -6.83
C GLY A 84 29.59 -15.94 -5.45
N THR A 85 29.54 -14.65 -5.11
CA THR A 85 29.91 -14.16 -3.78
C THR A 85 28.72 -14.31 -2.82
N TYR A 86 28.75 -15.34 -1.96
CA TYR A 86 27.72 -15.57 -0.93
C TYR A 86 28.10 -15.03 0.44
N ASP A 87 29.32 -14.53 0.60
CA ASP A 87 29.78 -13.90 1.84
C ASP A 87 29.19 -12.48 1.94
N TYR A 88 28.22 -12.30 2.84
CA TYR A 88 27.54 -11.03 3.07
C TYR A 88 28.49 -9.90 3.48
N THR A 89 29.65 -10.22 4.08
CA THR A 89 30.63 -9.20 4.45
C THR A 89 31.29 -8.54 3.24
N GLN A 90 31.32 -9.25 2.11
CA GLN A 90 31.93 -8.84 0.85
C GLN A 90 30.92 -8.19 -0.11
N LEU A 91 29.61 -8.35 0.15
CA LEU A 91 28.53 -7.76 -0.65
C LEU A 91 28.31 -6.30 -0.23
N GLN A 92 28.88 -5.36 -0.98
CA GLN A 92 28.75 -3.92 -0.74
C GLN A 92 28.39 -3.19 -2.03
N GLY A 93 27.58 -2.14 -1.91
CA GLY A 93 27.31 -1.19 -2.99
C GLY A 93 27.73 0.22 -2.60
N ASP A 94 27.46 1.20 -3.47
CA ASP A 94 27.83 2.61 -3.24
C ASP A 94 27.25 3.20 -1.94
N THR A 95 26.15 2.63 -1.43
CA THR A 95 25.48 3.05 -0.19
C THR A 95 25.88 2.23 1.05
N GLY A 96 26.81 1.29 0.91
CA GLY A 96 27.34 0.46 2.00
C GLY A 96 27.06 -1.04 1.87
N PRO A 97 27.32 -1.82 2.94
CA PRO A 97 27.17 -3.27 2.93
C PRO A 97 25.70 -3.71 2.83
N LEU A 98 25.48 -4.93 2.32
CA LEU A 98 24.15 -5.54 2.24
C LEU A 98 23.63 -5.88 3.65
N VAL A 99 22.65 -5.10 4.12
CA VAL A 99 21.98 -5.30 5.43
C VAL A 99 20.64 -6.04 5.30
N TYR A 100 20.17 -6.28 4.07
CA TYR A 100 18.88 -6.93 3.83
C TYR A 100 18.99 -8.46 3.82
N PRO A 101 17.97 -9.20 4.28
CA PRO A 101 18.00 -10.66 4.27
C PRO A 101 17.85 -11.24 2.85
N ALA A 102 18.05 -12.56 2.71
CA ALA A 102 18.11 -13.24 1.41
C ALA A 102 16.88 -13.05 0.50
N GLY A 103 15.68 -12.82 1.06
CA GLY A 103 14.47 -12.57 0.28
C GLY A 103 14.56 -11.32 -0.59
N PHE A 104 15.26 -10.29 -0.12
CA PHE A 104 15.56 -9.10 -0.92
C PHE A 104 16.39 -9.47 -2.16
N VAL A 105 17.46 -10.25 -1.96
CA VAL A 105 18.38 -10.66 -3.03
C VAL A 105 17.62 -11.41 -4.13
N TYR A 106 16.78 -12.37 -3.78
CA TYR A 106 16.01 -13.13 -4.77
C TYR A 106 15.03 -12.27 -5.58
N ILE A 107 14.33 -11.34 -4.93
CA ILE A 107 13.39 -10.45 -5.63
C ILE A 107 14.15 -9.49 -6.55
N PHE A 108 15.23 -8.88 -6.06
CA PHE A 108 16.01 -7.94 -6.85
C PHE A 108 16.86 -8.62 -7.93
N MET A 109 17.21 -9.90 -7.78
CA MET A 109 17.75 -10.74 -8.85
C MET A 109 16.74 -10.93 -9.97
N GLY A 110 15.47 -11.20 -9.65
CA GLY A 110 14.39 -11.22 -10.64
C GLY A 110 14.23 -9.88 -11.37
N LEU A 111 14.28 -8.76 -10.63
CA LEU A 111 14.25 -7.42 -11.21
C LEU A 111 15.48 -7.12 -12.07
N TYR A 112 16.67 -7.57 -11.67
CA TYR A 112 17.92 -7.39 -12.41
C TYR A 112 17.83 -8.04 -13.79
N TYR A 113 17.35 -9.29 -13.88
CA TYR A 113 17.14 -9.95 -15.17
C TYR A 113 16.01 -9.30 -15.98
N ALA A 114 14.93 -8.90 -15.33
CA ALA A 114 13.80 -8.24 -16.00
C ALA A 114 14.16 -6.87 -16.57
N THR A 115 15.14 -6.16 -15.99
CA THR A 115 15.54 -4.79 -16.36
C THR A 115 16.82 -4.73 -17.20
N GLY A 116 17.18 -5.85 -17.84
CA GLY A 116 18.35 -5.90 -18.70
C GLY A 116 19.66 -5.71 -17.94
N ARG A 117 19.80 -6.31 -16.75
CA ARG A 117 20.91 -6.12 -15.79
C ARG A 117 20.87 -4.79 -15.05
N GLY A 118 19.67 -4.25 -14.79
CA GLY A 118 19.50 -3.01 -14.03
C GLY A 118 19.67 -1.73 -14.83
N THR A 119 19.90 -1.81 -16.15
CA THR A 119 20.10 -0.63 -17.02
C THR A 119 18.78 0.05 -17.40
N ASP A 120 17.69 -0.71 -17.49
CA ASP A 120 16.39 -0.18 -17.90
C ASP A 120 15.59 0.41 -16.72
N ILE A 121 16.00 1.61 -16.29
CA ILE A 121 15.36 2.33 -15.17
C ILE A 121 13.87 2.57 -15.43
N ARG A 122 13.46 2.88 -16.68
CA ARG A 122 12.04 3.10 -17.00
C ARG A 122 11.20 1.85 -16.78
N MET A 123 11.71 0.68 -17.16
CA MET A 123 11.02 -0.58 -16.93
C MET A 123 10.90 -0.86 -15.42
N ALA A 124 11.98 -0.60 -14.67
CA ALA A 124 11.95 -0.69 -13.21
C ALA A 124 10.90 0.26 -12.60
N GLN A 125 10.82 1.52 -13.05
CA GLN A 125 9.80 2.48 -12.59
C GLN A 125 8.38 2.00 -12.87
N HIS A 126 8.12 1.39 -14.03
CA HIS A 126 6.81 0.82 -14.33
C HIS A 126 6.47 -0.37 -13.41
N ILE A 127 7.43 -1.25 -13.13
CA ILE A 127 7.24 -2.36 -12.19
C ILE A 127 6.91 -1.82 -10.79
N PHE A 128 7.65 -0.83 -10.31
CA PHE A 128 7.39 -0.19 -9.03
C PHE A 128 6.08 0.59 -8.98
N ALA A 129 5.65 1.17 -10.10
CA ALA A 129 4.33 1.80 -10.22
C ALA A 129 3.20 0.78 -10.10
N VAL A 130 3.33 -0.38 -10.75
CA VAL A 130 2.38 -1.49 -10.59
C VAL A 130 2.36 -1.98 -9.15
N LEU A 131 3.53 -2.12 -8.52
CA LEU A 131 3.64 -2.50 -7.11
C LEU A 131 2.98 -1.48 -6.17
N TYR A 132 3.14 -0.19 -6.45
CA TYR A 132 2.45 0.89 -5.71
C TYR A 132 0.93 0.76 -5.82
N LEU A 133 0.42 0.61 -7.05
CA LEU A 133 -1.02 0.44 -7.29
C LEU A 133 -1.57 -0.82 -6.63
N ALA A 134 -0.83 -1.94 -6.69
CA ALA A 134 -1.18 -3.17 -6.00
C ALA A 134 -1.23 -2.97 -4.47
N THR A 135 -0.26 -2.25 -3.91
CA THR A 135 -0.24 -1.91 -2.48
C THR A 135 -1.45 -1.08 -2.09
N LEU A 136 -1.78 -0.06 -2.88
CA LEU A 136 -2.95 0.79 -2.67
C LEU A 136 -4.25 -0.03 -2.69
N LEU A 137 -4.40 -0.93 -3.67
CA LEU A 137 -5.53 -1.85 -3.76
C LEU A 137 -5.63 -2.77 -2.54
N LEU A 138 -4.51 -3.36 -2.10
CA LEU A 138 -4.49 -4.20 -0.90
C LEU A 138 -4.94 -3.43 0.35
N VAL A 139 -4.53 -2.17 0.48
CA VAL A 139 -4.96 -1.33 1.59
C VAL A 139 -6.46 -1.01 1.49
N PHE A 140 -6.97 -0.68 0.30
CA PHE A 140 -8.41 -0.47 0.09
C PHE A 140 -9.24 -1.72 0.41
N LEU A 141 -8.74 -2.92 0.06
CA LEU A 141 -9.39 -4.19 0.41
C LEU A 141 -9.46 -4.41 1.93
N ILE A 142 -8.40 -4.08 2.67
CA ILE A 142 -8.40 -4.15 4.14
C ILE A 142 -9.46 -3.22 4.72
N TYR A 143 -9.51 -1.98 4.26
CA TYR A 143 -10.50 -1.01 4.73
C TYR A 143 -11.92 -1.45 4.39
N HIS A 144 -12.15 -2.00 3.19
CA HIS A 144 -13.44 -2.54 2.78
C HIS A 144 -13.87 -3.71 3.68
N GLN A 145 -12.98 -4.66 3.95
CA GLN A 145 -13.30 -5.80 4.83
C GLN A 145 -13.55 -5.37 6.28
N THR A 146 -12.86 -4.33 6.74
CA THR A 146 -12.96 -3.89 8.14
C THR A 146 -14.23 -3.08 8.39
N CYS A 147 -14.83 -2.44 7.37
CA CYS A 147 -16.07 -1.62 7.45
C CYS A 147 -16.09 -0.54 8.57
N LYS A 148 -14.95 -0.24 9.20
CA LYS A 148 -14.87 0.66 10.37
C LYS A 148 -14.40 2.07 10.02
N VAL A 149 -13.91 2.30 8.81
CA VAL A 149 -13.22 3.55 8.47
C VAL A 149 -14.06 4.34 7.47
N PRO A 150 -14.41 5.60 7.80
CA PRO A 150 -15.21 6.44 6.92
C PRO A 150 -14.44 6.85 5.64
N PRO A 151 -15.09 6.82 4.46
CA PRO A 151 -14.52 7.14 3.15
C PRO A 151 -13.69 8.42 3.02
N PHE A 152 -13.86 9.43 3.89
CA PHE A 152 -13.04 10.65 3.84
C PHE A 152 -11.55 10.39 4.16
N VAL A 153 -11.24 9.29 4.87
CA VAL A 153 -9.85 8.91 5.18
C VAL A 153 -9.08 8.53 3.91
N PHE A 154 -9.75 7.96 2.90
CA PHE A 154 -9.11 7.65 1.63
C PHE A 154 -8.61 8.91 0.91
N PHE A 155 -9.33 10.02 1.03
CA PHE A 155 -8.92 11.30 0.44
C PHE A 155 -7.62 11.82 1.09
N PHE A 156 -7.53 11.81 2.43
CA PHE A 156 -6.30 12.19 3.14
C PHE A 156 -5.14 11.25 2.83
N MET A 157 -5.42 9.95 2.68
CA MET A 157 -4.41 8.97 2.31
C MET A 157 -3.84 9.25 0.90
N CYS A 158 -4.70 9.63 -0.06
CA CYS A 158 -4.27 10.04 -1.40
C CYS A 158 -3.55 11.41 -1.40
N CYS A 159 -3.93 12.35 -0.52
CA CYS A 159 -3.19 13.60 -0.37
C CYS A 159 -1.80 13.42 0.26
N ALA A 160 -1.61 12.40 1.10
CA ALA A 160 -0.30 12.01 1.63
C ALA A 160 0.60 11.29 0.59
N SER A 161 0.08 11.00 -0.61
CA SER A 161 0.75 10.22 -1.65
C SER A 161 2.04 10.84 -2.17
N TYR A 162 2.25 12.16 -2.12
CA TYR A 162 3.46 12.79 -2.70
C TYR A 162 4.79 12.19 -2.19
N ARG A 163 4.89 11.95 -0.87
CA ARG A 163 6.09 11.34 -0.28
C ARG A 163 6.16 9.84 -0.60
N VAL A 164 5.03 9.15 -0.70
CA VAL A 164 4.94 7.72 -1.00
C VAL A 164 5.30 7.46 -2.47
N HIS A 165 4.79 8.26 -3.43
CA HIS A 165 5.19 8.25 -4.84
C HIS A 165 6.69 8.45 -4.99
N SER A 166 7.28 9.37 -4.22
CA SER A 166 8.72 9.59 -4.25
C SER A 166 9.53 8.38 -3.73
N ILE A 167 9.01 7.62 -2.77
CA ILE A 167 9.67 6.42 -2.24
C ILE A 167 9.52 5.24 -3.21
N PHE A 168 8.30 4.99 -3.70
CA PHE A 168 8.01 3.86 -4.60
C PHE A 168 8.62 4.06 -5.99
N VAL A 169 8.42 5.22 -6.62
CA VAL A 169 8.68 5.41 -8.05
C VAL A 169 9.99 6.13 -8.33
N LEU A 170 10.39 7.07 -7.48
CA LEU A 170 11.59 7.89 -7.74
C LEU A 170 12.86 7.33 -7.12
N ARG A 171 12.76 6.45 -6.11
CA ARG A 171 13.92 5.89 -5.41
C ARG A 171 14.04 4.35 -5.50
N LEU A 172 12.97 3.67 -5.92
CA LEU A 172 12.90 2.21 -6.10
C LEU A 172 13.38 1.45 -4.86
N PHE A 173 12.91 1.88 -3.68
CA PHE A 173 13.25 1.24 -2.42
C PHE A 173 12.72 -0.19 -2.30
N ASN A 174 13.42 -1.03 -1.55
CA ASN A 174 12.93 -2.35 -1.16
C ASN A 174 11.68 -2.29 -0.24
N ASP A 175 11.52 -1.20 0.53
CA ASP A 175 10.44 -0.99 1.49
C ASP A 175 9.02 -1.21 0.92
N PRO A 176 8.67 -0.62 -0.24
CA PRO A 176 7.52 -0.98 -1.05
C PRO A 176 7.20 -2.48 -1.14
N VAL A 177 8.19 -3.31 -1.49
CA VAL A 177 8.01 -4.74 -1.71
C VAL A 177 7.65 -5.43 -0.41
N ALA A 178 8.38 -5.14 0.66
CA ALA A 178 8.12 -5.69 1.99
C ALA A 178 6.71 -5.30 2.50
N MET A 179 6.32 -4.03 2.33
CA MET A 179 5.01 -3.54 2.76
C MET A 179 3.86 -4.13 1.95
N ALA A 180 4.02 -4.32 0.63
CA ALA A 180 3.04 -4.97 -0.21
C ALA A 180 2.76 -6.42 0.25
N LEU A 181 3.82 -7.19 0.52
CA LEU A 181 3.72 -8.55 1.05
C LEU A 181 3.06 -8.59 2.45
N LEU A 182 3.38 -7.61 3.30
CA LEU A 182 2.74 -7.46 4.61
C LEU A 182 1.23 -7.19 4.48
N PHE A 183 0.81 -6.24 3.64
CA PHE A 183 -0.61 -5.97 3.43
C PHE A 183 -1.33 -7.15 2.78
N LEU A 184 -0.68 -7.91 1.90
CA LEU A 184 -1.22 -9.16 1.37
C LEU A 184 -1.43 -10.18 2.48
N SER A 185 -0.45 -10.34 3.38
CA SER A 185 -0.57 -11.21 4.56
C SER A 185 -1.78 -10.82 5.42
N ILE A 186 -1.96 -9.52 5.71
CA ILE A 186 -3.11 -9.02 6.48
C ILE A 186 -4.44 -9.34 5.77
N ASN A 187 -4.54 -9.11 4.46
CA ASN A 187 -5.74 -9.46 3.69
C ASN A 187 -6.07 -10.97 3.79
N LEU A 188 -5.07 -11.84 3.72
CA LEU A 188 -5.24 -13.28 3.85
C LEU A 188 -5.66 -13.70 5.27
N LEU A 189 -5.12 -13.04 6.30
CA LEU A 189 -5.51 -13.25 7.69
C LEU A 189 -6.97 -12.85 7.92
N LEU A 190 -7.41 -11.70 7.37
CA LEU A 190 -8.81 -11.27 7.41
C LEU A 190 -9.74 -12.24 6.67
N ALA A 191 -9.29 -12.81 5.54
CA ALA A 191 -10.00 -13.85 4.81
C ALA A 191 -9.99 -15.24 5.48
N ARG A 192 -9.54 -15.33 6.74
CA ARG A 192 -9.40 -16.57 7.54
C ARG A 192 -8.45 -17.62 6.92
N ARG A 193 -7.59 -17.23 5.97
CA ARG A 193 -6.57 -18.10 5.35
C ARG A 193 -5.23 -17.98 6.06
N TRP A 194 -5.22 -18.37 7.34
CA TRP A 194 -4.09 -18.16 8.26
C TRP A 194 -2.76 -18.77 7.81
N GLY A 195 -2.77 -19.93 7.13
CA GLY A 195 -1.53 -20.56 6.65
C GLY A 195 -0.80 -19.71 5.60
N TRP A 196 -1.55 -19.27 4.59
CA TRP A 196 -1.04 -18.37 3.55
C TRP A 196 -0.66 -17.00 4.11
N GLY A 197 -1.44 -16.47 5.06
CA GLY A 197 -1.09 -15.22 5.76
C GLY A 197 0.26 -15.30 6.47
N CYS A 198 0.51 -16.38 7.24
CA CYS A 198 1.80 -16.60 7.89
C CYS A 198 2.95 -16.78 6.89
N CYS A 199 2.72 -17.52 5.80
CA CYS A 199 3.71 -17.69 4.72
C CYS A 199 4.10 -16.33 4.10
N CYS A 200 3.11 -15.52 3.70
CA CYS A 200 3.35 -14.19 3.16
C CYS A 200 4.01 -13.24 4.18
N PHE A 201 3.68 -13.37 5.47
CA PHE A 201 4.35 -12.61 6.53
C PHE A 201 5.83 -12.98 6.63
N SER A 202 6.15 -14.27 6.58
CA SER A 202 7.53 -14.74 6.61
C SER A 202 8.32 -14.27 5.38
N LEU A 203 7.70 -14.29 4.20
CA LEU A 203 8.28 -13.70 3.00
C LEU A 203 8.56 -12.20 3.18
N ALA A 204 7.63 -11.44 3.75
CA ALA A 204 7.84 -10.01 4.02
C ALA A 204 9.03 -9.76 4.97
N VAL A 205 9.18 -10.59 6.03
CA VAL A 205 10.34 -10.54 6.93
C VAL A 205 11.65 -10.86 6.21
N SER A 206 11.65 -11.84 5.30
CA SER A 206 12.83 -12.20 4.50
C SER A 206 13.28 -11.09 3.55
N VAL A 207 12.40 -10.14 3.23
CA VAL A 207 12.69 -8.98 2.38
C VAL A 207 13.20 -7.81 3.21
N LYS A 208 12.57 -7.52 4.36
CA LYS A 208 13.01 -6.46 5.26
C LYS A 208 12.72 -6.80 6.72
N MET A 209 13.75 -6.69 7.56
CA MET A 209 13.67 -7.01 8.99
C MET A 209 12.68 -6.13 9.76
N ASN A 210 12.42 -4.90 9.32
CA ASN A 210 11.46 -3.99 9.97
C ASN A 210 10.05 -4.59 10.11
N VAL A 211 9.69 -5.56 9.25
CA VAL A 211 8.40 -6.25 9.33
C VAL A 211 8.27 -7.09 10.62
N LEU A 212 9.38 -7.48 11.25
CA LEU A 212 9.37 -8.16 12.55
C LEU A 212 8.66 -7.35 13.65
N LEU A 213 8.59 -6.02 13.54
CA LEU A 213 7.85 -5.18 14.48
C LEU A 213 6.35 -5.52 14.52
N PHE A 214 5.81 -6.13 13.46
CA PHE A 214 4.42 -6.59 13.39
C PHE A 214 4.22 -8.02 13.93
N ALA A 215 5.31 -8.76 14.18
CA ALA A 215 5.27 -10.14 14.69
C ALA A 215 4.54 -10.30 16.05
N PRO A 216 4.73 -9.43 17.08
CA PRO A 216 4.01 -9.59 18.34
C PRO A 216 2.49 -9.45 18.17
N GLY A 217 2.04 -8.55 17.29
CA GLY A 217 0.62 -8.41 16.96
C GLY A 217 0.06 -9.66 16.28
N LEU A 218 0.80 -10.25 15.34
CA LEU A 218 0.42 -11.50 14.68
C LEU A 218 0.37 -12.68 15.67
N LEU A 219 1.37 -12.79 16.56
CA LEU A 219 1.42 -13.83 17.57
C LEU A 219 0.21 -13.75 18.52
N PHE A 220 -0.14 -12.55 18.96
CA PHE A 220 -1.32 -12.33 19.80
C PHE A 220 -2.61 -12.80 19.11
N LEU A 221 -2.79 -12.46 17.82
CA LEU A 221 -3.95 -12.90 17.04
C LEU A 221 -4.01 -14.43 16.87
N LEU A 222 -2.87 -15.07 16.62
CA LEU A 222 -2.78 -16.53 16.49
C LEU A 222 -3.12 -17.24 17.81
N LEU A 223 -2.61 -16.73 18.93
CA LEU A 223 -2.90 -17.26 20.27
C LEU A 223 -4.37 -17.12 20.63
N MET A 224 -4.98 -15.97 20.32
CA MET A 224 -6.42 -15.75 20.57
C MET A 224 -7.31 -16.65 19.71
N GLN A 225 -6.95 -16.89 18.46
CA GLN A 225 -7.78 -17.65 17.53
C GLN A 225 -7.63 -19.18 17.65
N PHE A 226 -6.40 -19.67 17.88
CA PHE A 226 -6.08 -21.11 17.82
C PHE A 226 -5.50 -21.68 19.13
N GLY A 227 -5.23 -20.84 20.13
CA GLY A 227 -4.50 -21.23 21.33
C GLY A 227 -3.05 -21.65 21.04
N PHE A 228 -2.36 -22.14 22.07
CA PHE A 228 -0.95 -22.55 21.99
C PHE A 228 -0.71 -23.71 21.01
N ARG A 229 -1.64 -24.69 20.95
CA ARG A 229 -1.47 -25.93 20.17
C ARG A 229 -1.62 -25.74 18.66
N GLY A 230 -2.44 -24.78 18.22
CA GLY A 230 -2.61 -24.46 16.78
C GLY A 230 -1.64 -23.40 16.26
N ALA A 231 -1.01 -22.62 17.14
CA ALA A 231 -0.02 -21.62 16.77
C ALA A 231 1.34 -22.24 16.39
N LEU A 232 1.75 -23.31 17.08
CA LEU A 232 3.02 -24.01 16.86
C LEU A 232 3.29 -24.44 15.41
N PRO A 233 2.38 -25.14 14.70
CA PRO A 233 2.64 -25.54 13.31
C PRO A 233 2.74 -24.33 12.34
N LYS A 234 2.05 -23.22 12.62
CA LYS A 234 2.12 -22.01 11.79
C LYS A 234 3.40 -21.21 12.05
N LEU A 235 3.87 -21.17 13.30
CA LEU A 235 5.18 -20.63 13.66
C LEU A 235 6.30 -21.48 13.08
N GLY A 236 6.13 -22.81 13.03
CA GLY A 236 7.05 -23.72 12.35
C GLY A 236 7.23 -23.41 10.86
N ILE A 237 6.15 -23.08 10.15
CA ILE A 237 6.23 -22.65 8.73
C ILE A 237 7.03 -21.35 8.60
N CYS A 238 6.82 -20.37 9.49
CA CYS A 238 7.60 -19.12 9.48
C CYS A 238 9.09 -19.36 9.81
N ALA A 239 9.38 -20.24 10.77
CA ALA A 239 10.73 -20.57 11.18
C ALA A 239 11.49 -21.33 10.08
N VAL A 240 10.86 -22.33 9.44
CA VAL A 240 11.47 -23.10 8.35
C VAL A 240 11.83 -22.23 7.16
N LEU A 241 11.01 -21.22 6.84
CA LEU A 241 11.27 -20.30 5.74
C LEU A 241 12.37 -19.26 6.06
N GLN A 242 12.68 -19.07 7.35
CA GLN A 242 13.72 -18.13 7.82
C GLN A 242 15.06 -18.81 8.11
N VAL A 243 15.09 -20.13 8.29
CA VAL A 243 16.34 -20.88 8.43
C VAL A 243 16.95 -21.08 7.04
N PRO A 244 18.11 -20.47 6.73
CA PRO A 244 18.81 -20.76 5.49
C PRO A 244 19.18 -22.24 5.45
N PRO A 245 19.15 -22.92 4.28
CA PRO A 245 19.76 -24.24 4.16
C PRO A 245 21.22 -24.12 4.61
N LEU A 246 21.58 -24.84 5.68
CA LEU A 246 22.94 -24.91 6.18
C LEU A 246 23.86 -25.25 5.00
N PRO A 247 24.90 -24.45 4.71
CA PRO A 247 25.90 -24.86 3.75
C PRO A 247 26.49 -26.19 4.23
N SER A 248 26.46 -27.20 3.36
CA SER A 248 27.19 -28.45 3.58
C SER A 248 28.65 -28.09 3.82
N PRO A 249 29.30 -28.61 4.89
CA PRO A 249 30.72 -28.39 5.08
C PRO A 249 31.45 -29.07 3.91
N SER A 250 32.04 -28.26 3.03
CA SER A 250 33.05 -28.68 2.06
C SER A 250 34.42 -28.63 2.70
#